data_AF-A0A5K1FQL0-F1
#
_entry.id   AF-A0A5K1FQL0-F1
#
_cell.length_a   1.000
_cell.length_b   1.000
_cell.length_c   1.000
_cell.angle_alpha   90.00
_cell.angle_beta   90.00
_cell.angle_gamma   90.00
#
_symmetry.space_group_name_H-M   'P 1'
#
loop_
_entity.id
_entity.type
_entity.pdbx_description
1 polymer ?
#
loop_
_entity_poly.entity_id
_entity_poly.type
_entity_poly.pdbx_seq_one_letter_code
_entity_poly.pdbx_strand_id
1 'polypeptide(L)' 'LAPNSKAGFKPWSTTLVRCEPRAEGCGRSAAQRRPSRYQPSTWNYDFILSITRATS' A
#
# COMPACT_ATOMS: atom_id res chain seq x y z
N LEU A 1 -40.23 -6.82 -41.82
CA LEU A 1 -39.63 -6.10 -40.67
C LEU A 1 -39.56 -7.06 -39.48
N ALA A 2 -38.35 -7.47 -39.11
CA ALA A 2 -37.99 -7.91 -37.77
C ALA A 2 -36.50 -7.53 -37.63
N PRO A 3 -36.13 -6.60 -36.73
CA PRO A 3 -34.76 -6.14 -36.63
C PRO A 3 -34.06 -6.95 -35.54
N ASN A 4 -33.16 -7.87 -35.90
CA ASN A 4 -32.18 -8.37 -34.95
C ASN A 4 -30.82 -8.48 -35.63
N SER A 5 -30.28 -7.30 -35.91
CA SER A 5 -28.85 -7.10 -36.13
C SER A 5 -28.05 -7.90 -35.09
N LYS A 6 -27.48 -9.05 -35.47
CA LYS A 6 -26.28 -9.58 -34.81
C LYS A 6 -25.13 -8.65 -35.19
N ALA A 7 -25.18 -7.43 -34.67
CA ALA A 7 -24.05 -6.51 -34.68
C ALA A 7 -22.88 -7.24 -34.02
N GLY A 8 -21.77 -7.31 -34.75
CA GLY A 8 -20.65 -8.20 -34.48
C GLY A 8 -20.25 -8.25 -33.01
N PHE A 9 -20.51 -9.40 -32.39
CA PHE A 9 -19.84 -9.76 -31.15
C PHE A 9 -18.38 -10.00 -31.50
N LYS A 10 -17.53 -8.98 -31.34
CA LYS A 10 -16.09 -9.14 -31.37
C LYS A 10 -15.70 -9.90 -30.10
N PRO A 11 -15.19 -11.14 -30.18
CA PRO A 11 -14.55 -11.72 -29.00
C PRO A 11 -13.37 -10.82 -28.68
N TRP A 12 -13.34 -10.26 -27.46
CA TRP A 12 -12.14 -9.63 -26.94
C TRP A 12 -11.03 -10.67 -27.05
N SER A 13 -10.07 -10.46 -27.95
CA SER A 13 -8.92 -11.33 -28.10
C SER A 13 -8.02 -11.04 -26.90
N THR A 14 -8.17 -11.80 -25.82
CA THR A 14 -7.25 -11.74 -24.68
C THR A 14 -5.93 -12.37 -25.12
N THR A 15 -5.12 -11.62 -25.85
CA THR A 15 -3.71 -12.00 -26.02
C THR A 15 -3.05 -11.79 -24.66
N LEU A 16 -3.08 -12.83 -23.82
CA LEU A 16 -2.26 -12.87 -22.62
C LEU A 16 -0.81 -12.95 -23.08
N VAL A 17 -0.17 -11.78 -23.21
CA VAL A 17 1.28 -11.70 -23.32
C VAL A 17 1.82 -12.25 -22.01
N ARG A 18 2.24 -13.51 -22.05
CA ARG A 18 2.89 -14.18 -20.94
C ARG A 18 4.27 -13.53 -20.79
N CYS A 19 4.34 -12.49 -19.96
CA CYS A 19 5.62 -11.92 -19.54
C CYS A 19 6.34 -13.01 -18.74
N GLU A 20 7.34 -13.65 -19.35
CA GLU A 20 8.30 -14.47 -18.62
C GLU A 20 8.94 -13.59 -17.54
N PRO A 21 8.82 -13.93 -16.25
CA PRO A 21 9.44 -13.13 -15.21
C PRO A 21 10.93 -13.42 -15.21
N ARG A 22 11.68 -12.71 -16.06
CA ARG A 22 13.12 -12.56 -15.83
C ARG A 22 13.32 -11.45 -14.80
N ALA A 23 13.36 -11.85 -13.54
CA ALA A 23 14.00 -11.07 -12.48
C ALA A 23 14.65 -12.05 -11.48
N GLU A 24 15.96 -12.24 -11.68
CA GLU A 24 16.87 -12.60 -10.61
C GLU A 24 16.57 -11.73 -9.39
N GLY A 25 16.27 -12.37 -8.25
CA GLY A 25 16.17 -11.69 -6.97
C GLY A 25 14.98 -10.74 -6.82
N CYS A 26 13.75 -11.27 -6.82
CA CYS A 26 12.67 -10.61 -6.07
C CYS A 26 12.94 -10.84 -4.57
N GLY A 27 13.94 -10.11 -4.05
CA GLY A 27 14.11 -9.93 -2.61
C GLY A 27 12.79 -9.39 -2.11
N ARG A 28 12.14 -10.12 -1.19
CA ARG A 28 10.88 -9.77 -0.55
C ARG A 28 10.81 -8.25 -0.39
N SER A 29 10.08 -7.56 -1.25
CA SER A 29 9.90 -6.13 -1.14
C SER A 29 9.33 -5.90 0.26
N ALA A 30 10.14 -5.31 1.16
CA ALA A 30 9.67 -5.02 2.50
C ALA A 30 8.41 -4.18 2.34
N ALA A 31 7.27 -4.69 2.82
CA ALA A 31 6.00 -4.00 2.65
C ALA A 31 6.15 -2.59 3.23
N GLN A 32 6.03 -1.56 2.38
CA GLN A 32 6.20 -0.19 2.79
C GLN A 32 5.14 0.15 3.83
N ARG A 33 5.56 0.42 5.06
CA ARG A 33 4.64 0.75 6.15
C ARG A 33 4.15 2.18 5.98
N ARG A 34 2.85 2.39 6.24
CA ARG A 34 2.29 3.74 6.31
C ARG A 34 2.90 4.49 7.49
N PRO A 35 3.25 5.77 7.33
CA PRO A 35 3.68 6.59 8.45
C PRO A 35 2.55 6.74 9.47
N SER A 36 2.91 6.72 10.76
CA SER A 36 1.98 7.03 11.84
C SER A 36 1.48 8.46 11.70
N ARG A 37 0.19 8.67 11.99
CA ARG A 37 -0.43 10.00 12.06
C ARG A 37 -0.65 10.48 13.50
N TYR A 38 -0.25 9.66 14.47
CA TYR A 38 -0.37 10.03 15.87
C TYR A 38 0.67 11.08 16.23
N GLN A 39 0.24 12.10 16.96
CA GLN A 39 1.17 13.06 17.54
C GLN A 39 1.93 12.40 18.71
N PRO A 40 3.21 12.74 18.90
CA PRO A 40 3.94 12.36 20.10
C PRO A 40 3.29 12.95 21.36
N SER A 41 3.57 12.33 22.51
CA SER A 41 3.18 12.87 23.80
C SER A 41 3.75 14.28 24.01
N THR A 42 2.95 15.17 24.60
CA THR A 42 3.40 16.51 25.00
C THR A 42 4.47 16.46 26.10
N TRP A 43 4.50 15.38 26.87
CA TRP A 43 5.39 15.21 28.01
C TRP A 43 6.62 14.40 27.59
N ASN A 44 7.80 15.01 27.68
CA ASN A 44 9.09 14.33 27.56
C ASN A 44 9.50 13.74 28.93
N TYR A 45 10.24 12.64 28.93
CA TYR A 45 10.88 12.06 30.11
C TYR A 45 11.73 13.06 30.90
N ASP A 46 12.39 14.01 30.23
CA ASP A 46 13.14 15.07 30.93
C ASP A 46 12.21 15.93 31.81
N PHE A 47 11.00 16.22 31.33
CA PHE A 47 9.99 16.96 32.09
C PHE A 47 9.48 16.14 33.27
N ILE A 48 9.18 14.86 33.06
CA ILE A 48 8.79 13.94 34.13
C ILE A 48 9.88 13.85 35.20
N LEU A 49 11.15 13.71 34.78
CA LEU A 49 12.31 13.64 35.66
C LEU A 49 12.50 14.94 36.45
N SER A 50 12.25 16.09 35.84
CA SER A 50 12.32 17.39 36.52
C SER A 50 11.32 17.48 37.68
N ILE A 51 10.09 16.97 37.50
CA ILE A 51 9.07 16.92 38.54
C ILE A 51 9.51 15.96 39.64
N THR A 52 9.93 14.74 39.30
CA THR A 52 10.38 13.74 40.26
C THR A 52 11.52 14.25 41.14
N ARG A 53 12.49 14.96 40.56
CA ARG A 53 13.61 15.57 41.32
C ARG A 53 13.16 16.72 42.20
N ALA A 54 12.20 17.52 41.75
CA ALA A 54 11.67 18.65 42.52
C ALA A 54 10.86 18.20 43.74
N THR A 55 10.36 16.97 43.74
CA THR A 55 9.53 16.39 44.81
C THR A 55 10.26 15.38 45.70
N SER A 56 11.57 15.22 45.55
CA SER A 56 12.41 14.29 46.34
C SER A 56 13.11 14.99 47.50
#